data_AF-A0A2E8F107-F1
#
_entry.id   AF-A0A2E8F107-F1
#
_cell.length_a   1.000
_cell.length_b   1.000
_cell.length_c   1.000
_cell.angle_alpha   90.00
_cell.angle_beta   90.00
_cell.angle_gamma   90.00
#
_symmetry.space_group_name_H-M   'P 1'
#
loop_
_entity.id
_entity.type
_entity.pdbx_description
1 polymer ?
#
loop_
_entity_poly.entity_id
_entity_poly.type
_entity_poly.pdbx_seq_one_letter_code
_entity_poly.pdbx_strand_id
1 'polypeptide(L)'
;MLTSALAVPSGTGSGPATVGLSRARDLAVNVVLPFLHALAEIRQDSQDAEAHLETYGRFGKLQDNELTREMSEQLFDPRWGKVVNNARRQQGLLHLKHLLSGMV
;
A
#
# COMPACT_ATOMS: atom_id res chain seq x y z
N MET A 1 -0.81 13.95 -14.48
CA MET A 1 0.45 13.17 -14.56
C MET A 1 0.56 12.00 -13.57
N LEU A 2 -0.38 11.81 -12.62
CA LEU A 2 -0.56 10.52 -11.90
C LEU A 2 -2.02 10.05 -12.00
N THR A 3 -2.96 10.99 -11.89
CA THR A 3 -4.38 10.84 -12.22
C THR A 3 -4.62 10.29 -13.63
N SER A 4 -3.82 10.72 -14.62
CA SER A 4 -3.90 10.23 -16.01
C SER A 4 -3.43 8.77 -16.15
N ALA A 5 -2.49 8.32 -15.31
CA ALA A 5 -1.98 6.94 -15.31
C ALA A 5 -2.90 5.97 -14.56
N LEU A 6 -3.75 6.49 -13.67
CA LEU A 6 -4.74 5.74 -12.89
C LEU A 6 -6.16 5.84 -13.46
N ALA A 7 -6.31 6.45 -14.65
CA ALA A 7 -7.58 6.64 -15.33
C ALA A 7 -7.69 5.70 -16.53
N VAL A 8 -8.82 4.99 -16.63
CA VAL A 8 -9.19 4.18 -17.81
C VAL A 8 -10.28 4.93 -18.58
N PRO A 9 -10.32 4.89 -19.93
CA PRO A 9 -11.43 5.46 -20.68
C PRO A 9 -12.76 4.82 -20.27
N SER A 10 -13.75 5.63 -19.89
CA SER A 10 -15.10 5.14 -19.60
C SER A 10 -15.76 4.71 -20.92
N GLY A 11 -16.16 3.43 -21.04
CA GLY A 11 -16.77 2.90 -22.26
C GLY A 11 -18.11 3.53 -22.67
N THR A 12 -18.73 4.36 -21.82
CA THR A 12 -20.08 4.89 -22.03
C THR A 12 -20.29 6.35 -21.61
N GLY A 13 -19.24 7.11 -21.26
CA GLY A 13 -19.36 8.51 -20.82
C GLY A 13 -18.10 9.35 -21.09
N SER A 14 -18.27 10.66 -21.34
CA SER A 14 -17.15 11.58 -21.57
C SER A 14 -16.45 11.88 -20.25
N GLY A 15 -15.33 11.20 -19.99
CA GLY A 15 -14.48 11.43 -18.83
C GLY A 15 -13.73 10.17 -18.37
N PRO A 16 -12.61 10.32 -17.64
CA PRO A 16 -11.86 9.18 -17.10
C PRO A 16 -12.72 8.38 -16.10
N ALA A 17 -12.76 7.06 -16.25
CA ALA A 17 -13.37 6.16 -15.29
C ALA A 17 -12.48 6.16 -14.04
N THR A 18 -12.92 6.85 -13.00
CA THR A 18 -12.20 6.87 -11.73
C THR A 18 -12.45 5.56 -10.99
N VAL A 19 -11.38 4.91 -10.55
CA VAL A 19 -11.45 3.65 -9.78
C VAL A 19 -12.12 3.78 -8.40
N GLY A 20 -12.50 5.00 -7.99
CA GLY A 20 -13.03 5.31 -6.67
C GLY A 20 -11.94 5.45 -5.62
N LEU A 21 -12.22 6.21 -4.54
CA LEU A 21 -11.22 6.59 -3.54
C LEU A 21 -10.59 5.38 -2.83
N SER A 22 -11.39 4.38 -2.48
CA SER A 22 -10.89 3.17 -1.79
C SER A 22 -9.88 2.42 -2.66
N ARG A 23 -10.22 2.14 -3.93
CA ARG A 23 -9.31 1.45 -4.86
C ARG A 23 -8.09 2.29 -5.20
N ALA A 24 -8.25 3.62 -5.34
CA ALA A 24 -7.13 4.52 -5.57
C ALA A 24 -6.13 4.47 -4.39
N ARG A 25 -6.63 4.39 -3.16
CA ARG A 25 -5.80 4.23 -1.96
C ARG A 25 -5.08 2.89 -1.93
N ASP A 26 -5.78 1.80 -2.28
CA ASP A 26 -5.15 0.47 -2.39
C ASP A 26 -4.02 0.46 -3.43
N LEU A 27 -4.25 1.06 -4.60
CA LEU A 27 -3.23 1.17 -5.65
C LEU A 27 -2.06 2.05 -5.20
N ALA A 28 -2.33 3.15 -4.50
CA ALA A 28 -1.29 4.04 -3.99
C ALA A 28 -0.32 3.31 -3.05
N VAL A 29 -0.87 2.56 -2.09
CA VAL A 29 -0.11 1.82 -1.07
C VAL A 29 0.60 0.60 -1.68
N ASN A 30 -0.09 -0.19 -2.50
CA ASN A 30 0.43 -1.49 -2.95
C ASN A 30 1.27 -1.41 -4.22
N VAL A 31 1.14 -0.35 -5.02
CA VAL A 31 1.75 -0.27 -6.36
C VAL A 31 2.50 1.04 -6.55
N VAL A 32 1.82 2.17 -6.44
CA VAL A 32 2.36 3.47 -6.90
C VAL A 32 3.53 3.95 -6.04
N LEU A 33 3.37 4.00 -4.72
CA LEU A 33 4.42 4.52 -3.84
C LEU A 33 5.65 3.61 -3.79
N PRO A 34 5.52 2.27 -3.69
CA PRO A 34 6.68 1.38 -3.83
C PRO A 34 7.41 1.55 -5.17
N PHE A 35 6.67 1.67 -6.27
CA PHE A 35 7.24 1.89 -7.60
C PHE A 35 8.00 3.22 -7.69
N LEU A 36 7.40 4.33 -7.23
CA LEU A 36 8.01 5.65 -7.29
C LEU A 36 9.27 5.73 -6.42
N HIS A 37 9.23 5.13 -5.23
CA HIS A 37 10.42 5.03 -4.37
C HIS A 37 11.55 4.25 -5.07
N ALA A 38 11.26 3.07 -5.64
CA ALA A 38 12.26 2.29 -6.37
C ALA A 38 12.81 3.03 -7.61
N LEU A 39 11.96 3.78 -8.32
CA LEU A 39 12.38 4.59 -9.46
C LEU A 39 13.31 5.74 -9.04
N ALA A 40 13.03 6.39 -7.90
CA ALA A 40 13.88 7.45 -7.35
C ALA A 40 15.24 6.90 -6.90
N GLU A 41 15.26 5.72 -6.25
CA GLU A 41 16.50 5.01 -5.89
C GLU A 41 17.37 4.71 -7.13
N ILE A 42 16.76 4.19 -8.21
CA ILE A 42 17.48 3.92 -9.48
C ILE A 42 18.06 5.20 -10.09
N ARG A 43 17.36 6.33 -9.93
CA ARG A 43 17.81 7.65 -10.41
C ARG A 43 18.79 8.34 -9.46
N GLN A 44 19.06 7.75 -8.30
CA GLN A 44 19.86 8.33 -7.23
C GLN A 44 19.30 9.67 -6.72
N ASP A 45 17.98 9.84 -6.80
CA ASP A 45 17.27 11.01 -6.27
C ASP A 45 16.84 10.72 -4.83
N SER A 46 17.74 10.99 -3.89
CA SER A 46 17.52 10.69 -2.47
C SER A 46 16.40 11.51 -1.84
N GLN A 47 16.13 12.71 -2.35
CA GLN A 47 15.07 13.55 -1.82
C GLN A 47 13.69 13.00 -2.22
N ASP A 48 13.52 12.62 -3.49
CA ASP A 48 12.27 12.03 -3.96
C ASP A 48 12.05 10.63 -3.36
N ALA A 49 13.12 9.83 -3.20
CA ALA A 49 13.04 8.52 -2.56
C ALA A 49 12.52 8.62 -1.11
N GLU A 50 13.06 9.55 -0.32
CA GLU A 50 12.60 9.78 1.06
C GLU A 50 11.18 10.35 1.09
N ALA A 51 10.85 11.28 0.20
CA ALA A 51 9.50 11.87 0.12
C ALA A 51 8.42 10.80 -0.18
N HIS A 52 8.71 9.86 -1.07
CA HIS A 52 7.82 8.74 -1.37
C HIS A 52 7.68 7.78 -0.19
N LEU A 53 8.77 7.49 0.51
CA LEU A 53 8.78 6.61 1.69
C LEU A 53 8.03 7.24 2.88
N GLU A 54 8.21 8.54 3.11
CA GLU A 54 7.49 9.29 4.14
C GLU A 54 6.00 9.31 3.83
N THR A 55 5.64 9.62 2.57
CA THR A 55 4.26 9.60 2.10
C THR A 55 3.63 8.22 2.32
N TYR A 56 4.35 7.15 2.01
CA TYR A 56 3.90 5.78 2.26
C TYR A 56 3.64 5.50 3.75
N GLY A 57 4.50 6.01 4.64
CA GLY A 57 4.33 5.90 6.09
C GLY A 57 3.12 6.64 6.67
N ARG A 58 2.63 7.69 5.99
CA ARG A 58 1.48 8.50 6.41
C ARG A 58 0.12 7.90 6.03
N PHE A 59 0.07 6.90 5.15
CA PHE A 59 -1.19 6.20 4.86
C PHE A 59 -1.67 5.41 6.09
N GLY A 60 -2.82 5.79 6.65
CA GLY A 60 -3.51 4.95 7.64
C GLY A 60 -3.85 3.58 7.05
N LYS A 61 -4.25 2.62 7.89
CA LYS A 61 -4.62 1.26 7.45
C LYS A 61 -5.53 1.28 6.21
N LEU A 62 -5.29 0.36 5.29
CA LEU A 62 -6.26 0.04 4.25
C LEU A 62 -7.48 -0.61 4.92
N GLN A 63 -8.58 -0.81 4.18
CA GLN A 63 -9.71 -1.55 4.75
C GLN A 63 -9.21 -2.88 5.33
N ASP A 64 -9.66 -3.20 6.55
CA ASP A 64 -9.27 -4.41 7.24
C ASP A 64 -9.74 -5.61 6.41
N ASN A 65 -8.84 -6.19 5.61
CA ASN A 65 -9.04 -7.51 5.08
C ASN A 65 -9.11 -8.46 6.28
N GLU A 66 -10.11 -9.35 6.36
CA GLU A 66 -10.27 -10.30 7.47
C GLU A 66 -8.97 -11.06 7.82
N LEU A 67 -8.12 -11.27 6.81
CA LEU A 67 -6.76 -11.80 6.92
C LEU A 67 -5.85 -11.00 7.89
N THR A 68 -5.98 -9.67 7.92
CA THR A 68 -5.20 -8.76 8.80
C THR A 68 -5.61 -8.89 10.26
N ARG A 69 -6.91 -9.13 10.50
CA ARG A 69 -7.49 -9.30 11.83
C ARG A 69 -7.06 -10.64 12.43
N GLU A 70 -7.21 -11.73 11.68
CA GLU A 70 -6.74 -13.05 12.12
C GLU A 70 -5.24 -13.08 12.38
N MET A 71 -4.41 -12.42 11.56
CA MET A 71 -2.96 -12.39 11.79
C MET A 71 -2.54 -11.58 13.01
N SER A 72 -3.23 -10.47 13.29
CA SER A 72 -2.95 -9.68 14.51
C SER A 72 -3.30 -10.47 15.77
N GLU A 73 -4.24 -11.42 15.66
CA GLU A 73 -4.68 -12.30 16.75
C GLU A 73 -3.82 -13.60 16.85
N GLN A 74 -3.28 -14.12 15.74
CA GLN A 74 -2.58 -15.42 15.71
C GLN A 74 -1.05 -15.32 15.80
N LEU A 75 -0.43 -14.27 15.22
CA LEU A 75 1.05 -14.18 15.14
C LEU A 75 1.68 -13.34 16.24
N PHE A 76 0.91 -12.49 16.93
CA PHE A 76 1.43 -11.58 17.94
C PHE A 76 0.49 -11.45 19.14
N ASP A 77 1.06 -11.14 20.31
CA ASP A 77 0.32 -10.76 21.51
C ASP A 77 -0.68 -9.62 21.16
N PRO A 78 -1.96 -9.69 21.58
CA PRO A 78 -2.99 -8.68 21.29
C PRO A 78 -2.56 -7.22 21.54
N ARG A 79 -1.56 -7.00 22.40
CA ARG A 79 -0.93 -5.70 22.65
C ARG A 79 -0.29 -5.07 21.41
N TRP A 80 0.10 -5.86 20.41
CA TRP A 80 0.74 -5.41 19.16
C TRP A 80 -0.23 -4.96 18.07
N GLY A 81 -1.54 -5.21 18.21
CA GLY A 81 -2.55 -4.68 17.27
C GLY A 81 -2.52 -3.16 17.13
N LYS A 82 -2.03 -2.45 18.16
CA LYS A 82 -1.80 -1.00 18.17
C LYS A 82 -0.50 -0.58 17.46
N VAL A 83 0.46 -1.49 17.28
CA VAL A 83 1.75 -1.24 16.62
C VAL A 83 1.58 -1.20 15.10
N VAL A 84 0.73 -2.06 14.55
CA VAL A 84 0.32 -1.99 13.14
C VAL A 84 -0.72 -0.88 13.01
N ASN A 85 -0.28 0.34 12.70
CA ASN A 85 -1.15 1.53 12.65
C ASN A 85 -1.16 2.23 11.27
N ASN A 86 -0.38 1.73 10.32
CA ASN A 86 -0.30 2.25 8.96
C ASN A 86 -0.22 1.11 7.93
N ALA A 87 -0.45 1.46 6.68
CA ALA A 87 -0.51 0.50 5.59
C ALA A 87 0.86 -0.19 5.33
N ARG A 88 1.97 0.53 5.53
CA ARG A 88 3.33 -0.03 5.41
C ARG A 88 3.55 -1.20 6.38
N ARG A 89 3.21 -1.02 7.66
CA ARG A 89 3.34 -2.07 8.68
C ARG A 89 2.38 -3.23 8.43
N GLN A 90 1.18 -2.93 7.92
CA GLN A 90 0.21 -3.95 7.51
C GLN A 90 0.77 -4.85 6.39
N GLN A 91 1.41 -4.27 5.37
CA GLN A 91 2.04 -5.03 4.28
C GLN A 91 3.26 -5.82 4.75
N GLY A 92 4.10 -5.25 5.63
CA GLY A 92 5.20 -5.99 6.24
C GLY A 92 4.74 -7.21 7.02
N LEU A 93 3.63 -7.10 7.76
CA LEU A 93 3.04 -8.23 8.48
C LEU A 93 2.55 -9.34 7.54
N LEU A 94 1.86 -8.98 6.45
CA LEU A 94 1.44 -9.93 5.41
C LEU A 94 2.63 -10.69 4.81
N HIS A 95 3.71 -9.96 4.52
CA HIS A 95 4.93 -10.56 3.97
C HIS A 95 5.58 -11.57 4.94
N LEU A 96 5.69 -11.22 6.23
CA LEU A 96 6.22 -12.13 7.26
C LEU A 96 5.39 -13.41 7.37
N LYS A 97 4.05 -13.32 7.29
CA LYS A 97 3.19 -14.52 7.25
C LYS A 97 3.54 -15.43 6.09
N HIS A 98 3.67 -14.90 4.87
CA HIS A 98 3.97 -15.72 3.70
C HIS A 98 5.29 -16.46 3.85
N LEU A 99 6.32 -15.79 4.39
CA LEU A 99 7.60 -16.42 4.70
C LEU A 99 7.46 -17.53 5.74
N LEU A 100 6.74 -17.29 6.84
CA LEU A 100 6.56 -18.28 7.91
C LEU A 100 5.66 -19.46 7.50
N SER A 101 4.75 -19.25 6.55
CA SER A 101 3.84 -20.29 6.04
C SER A 101 4.47 -21.15 4.93
N GLY A 102 5.71 -20.86 4.53
CA GLY A 102 6.39 -21.58 3.44
C GLY A 102 5.78 -21.36 2.06
N MET A 103 5.05 -20.26 1.85
CA MET A 103 4.41 -19.91 0.57
C MET A 103 5.32 -19.05 -0.35
N VAL A 104 6.63 -19.15 -0.18
CA VAL A 104 7.64 -18.44 -1.00
C VAL A 104 8.57 -19.44 -1.66
#